data_AF-A0A962Q734-F1
#
_entry.id   AF-A0A962Q734-F1
#
_cell.length_a   1.000
_cell.length_b   1.000
_cell.length_c   1.000
_cell.angle_alpha   90.00
_cell.angle_beta   90.00
_cell.angle_gamma   90.00
#
_symmetry.space_group_name_H-M   'P 1'
#
loop_
_entity.id
_entity.type
_entity.pdbx_description
1 polymer ?
#
loop_
_entity_poly.entity_id
_entity_poly.type
_entity_poly.pdbx_seq_one_letter_code
_entity_poly.pdbx_strand_id
1 'polypeptide(L)'
;MQLNPEQHQMTAIVLAGDRTKADSLINHTKVGSKAMIDIDGMPMVRRVLNSLRMSRVVNKIALSGPEGSEVAKDEQLAQWVAAGEVIWSEPGISPSTSAYQAMQALGPEEAVLLTTADHPLLTAEIVDAFGRQSLADDVDVAVGLAPHALVLEAYPGIKKTVLRFSDGDFCGCNLFAFITPEGRRAARFWRRIEQERKKPLVVIGLLGWWAVIRYRLGLLSLEEALAKLSKRLGLRMRAVILPYANAAIDVDSIADLMLVKGALAKAAEENA
;
A
#
# COMPACT_ATOMS: atom_id res chain seq x y z
N MET A 1 -8.75 5.80 22.02
CA MET A 1 -8.94 7.27 21.96
C MET A 1 -9.91 7.54 20.81
N GLN A 2 -11.03 8.24 21.04
CA GLN A 2 -11.91 8.65 19.92
C GLN A 2 -11.14 9.66 19.08
N LEU A 3 -10.84 9.31 17.84
CA LEU A 3 -10.22 10.24 16.91
C LEU A 3 -11.26 11.28 16.54
N ASN A 4 -10.92 12.55 16.78
CA ASN A 4 -11.72 13.66 16.31
C ASN A 4 -11.67 13.66 14.77
N PRO A 5 -12.78 13.35 14.08
CA PRO A 5 -12.81 13.23 12.62
C PRO A 5 -12.51 14.54 11.90
N GLU A 6 -12.60 15.69 12.56
CA GLU A 6 -12.24 16.99 11.97
C GLU A 6 -10.74 17.30 12.08
N GLN A 7 -10.02 16.63 12.99
CA GLN A 7 -8.59 16.89 13.24
C GLN A 7 -7.67 15.74 12.82
N HIS A 8 -8.22 14.57 12.49
CA HIS A 8 -7.47 13.35 12.19
C HIS A 8 -7.91 12.76 10.85
N GLN A 9 -7.72 13.54 9.78
CA GLN A 9 -7.99 13.14 8.40
C GLN A 9 -6.69 13.00 7.61
N MET A 10 -6.70 12.11 6.63
CA MET A 10 -5.58 11.85 5.74
C MET A 10 -6.00 12.01 4.29
N THR A 11 -5.10 12.55 3.48
CA THR A 11 -5.20 12.43 2.04
C THR A 11 -4.66 11.07 1.63
N ALA A 12 -5.51 10.25 1.00
CA ALA A 12 -5.10 8.97 0.45
C ALA A 12 -4.45 9.17 -0.92
N ILE A 13 -3.31 8.54 -1.17
CA ILE A 13 -2.64 8.44 -2.46
C ILE A 13 -2.70 6.99 -2.91
N VAL A 14 -3.27 6.74 -4.08
CA VAL A 14 -3.30 5.42 -4.73
C VAL A 14 -2.33 5.40 -5.89
N LEU A 15 -1.39 4.45 -5.87
CA LEU A 15 -0.46 4.21 -6.96
C LEU A 15 -1.03 3.14 -7.90
N ALA A 16 -1.28 3.52 -9.14
CA ALA A 16 -1.93 2.68 -10.15
C ALA A 16 -1.15 2.65 -11.48
N GLY A 17 0.14 2.99 -11.45
CA GLY A 17 1.04 2.88 -12.60
C GLY A 17 1.55 1.45 -12.82
N ASP A 18 1.68 1.05 -14.09
CA ASP A 18 2.26 -0.23 -14.47
C ASP A 18 3.78 -0.17 -14.58
N ARG A 19 4.47 -1.21 -14.10
CA ARG A 19 5.94 -1.30 -14.20
C ARG A 19 6.42 -1.70 -15.60
N THR A 20 5.62 -2.48 -16.33
CA THR A 20 5.88 -2.92 -17.72
C THR A 20 4.57 -3.39 -18.37
N LYS A 21 4.23 -2.90 -19.58
CA LYS A 21 3.07 -3.36 -20.37
C LYS A 21 3.17 -4.83 -20.85
N ALA A 22 4.32 -5.48 -20.60
CA ALA A 22 4.59 -6.88 -20.92
C ALA A 22 4.28 -7.85 -19.76
N ASP A 23 3.42 -7.44 -18.81
CA ASP A 23 3.03 -8.31 -17.70
C ASP A 23 2.16 -9.48 -18.20
N SER A 24 2.52 -10.69 -17.77
CA SER A 24 1.72 -11.91 -18.00
C SER A 24 0.26 -11.75 -17.59
N LEU A 25 -0.01 -10.95 -16.55
CA LEU A 25 -1.34 -10.69 -16.05
C LEU A 25 -2.17 -9.86 -17.04
N ILE A 26 -1.58 -8.77 -17.55
CA ILE A 26 -2.18 -7.86 -18.53
C ILE A 26 -2.46 -8.61 -19.84
N ASN A 27 -1.52 -9.43 -20.30
CA ASN A 27 -1.70 -10.25 -21.49
C ASN A 27 -2.82 -11.29 -21.33
N HIS A 28 -2.96 -11.88 -20.13
CA HIS A 28 -4.00 -12.86 -19.84
C HIS A 28 -5.41 -12.24 -19.82
N THR A 29 -5.54 -11.01 -19.29
CA THR A 29 -6.84 -10.33 -19.12
C THR A 29 -7.19 -9.36 -20.24
N LYS A 30 -6.27 -9.12 -21.19
CA LYS A 30 -6.44 -8.24 -22.37
C LYS A 30 -6.79 -6.78 -22.03
N VAL A 31 -6.44 -6.31 -20.84
CA VAL A 31 -6.58 -4.91 -20.43
C VAL A 31 -5.32 -4.12 -20.78
N GLY A 32 -5.38 -2.78 -20.77
CA GLY A 32 -4.20 -1.94 -21.01
C GLY A 32 -3.36 -1.69 -19.76
N SER A 33 -3.93 -1.91 -18.56
CA SER A 33 -3.28 -1.68 -17.27
C SER A 33 -3.69 -2.72 -16.21
N LYS A 34 -2.75 -3.10 -15.35
CA LYS A 34 -2.99 -4.02 -14.21
C LYS A 34 -4.07 -3.48 -13.28
N ALA A 35 -4.07 -2.17 -13.02
CA ALA A 35 -5.05 -1.52 -12.15
C ALA A 35 -6.50 -1.65 -12.66
N MET A 36 -6.66 -1.86 -13.97
CA MET A 36 -7.96 -1.98 -14.65
C MET A 36 -8.44 -3.43 -14.80
N ILE A 37 -7.71 -4.41 -14.26
CA ILE A 37 -8.16 -5.80 -14.28
C ILE A 37 -9.48 -5.92 -13.53
N ASP A 38 -10.45 -6.54 -14.20
CA ASP A 38 -11.78 -6.77 -13.66
C ASP A 38 -11.78 -7.95 -12.67
N ILE A 39 -12.34 -7.68 -11.49
CA ILE A 39 -12.65 -8.68 -10.48
C ILE A 39 -14.15 -8.55 -10.18
N ASP A 40 -14.92 -9.55 -10.57
CA ASP A 40 -16.38 -9.65 -10.42
C ASP A 40 -17.14 -8.38 -10.87
N GLY A 41 -16.83 -7.89 -12.07
CA GLY A 41 -17.50 -6.73 -12.67
C GLY A 41 -17.03 -5.37 -12.15
N MET A 42 -15.98 -5.33 -11.34
CA MET A 42 -15.37 -4.10 -10.84
C MET A 42 -13.85 -4.11 -11.04
N PRO A 43 -13.27 -3.09 -11.72
CA PRO A 43 -11.83 -2.90 -11.81
C PRO A 43 -11.17 -2.82 -10.43
N MET A 44 -9.98 -3.40 -10.27
CA MET A 44 -9.24 -3.38 -8.99
C MET A 44 -9.08 -1.98 -8.42
N VAL A 45 -8.71 -0.99 -9.25
CA VAL A 45 -8.58 0.40 -8.80
C VAL A 45 -9.88 0.95 -8.23
N ARG A 46 -11.04 0.61 -8.81
CA ARG A 46 -12.35 1.05 -8.29
C ARG A 46 -12.69 0.42 -6.96
N ARG A 47 -12.30 -0.83 -6.72
CA ARG A 47 -12.44 -1.48 -5.40
C ARG A 47 -11.66 -0.73 -4.33
N VAL A 48 -10.40 -0.39 -4.61
CA VAL A 48 -9.54 0.40 -3.70
C VAL A 48 -10.14 1.79 -3.45
N LEU A 49 -10.52 2.50 -4.51
CA LEU A 49 -11.10 3.84 -4.40
C LEU A 49 -12.41 3.83 -3.60
N ASN A 50 -13.30 2.86 -3.81
CA ASN A 50 -14.52 2.71 -3.03
C ASN A 50 -14.22 2.52 -1.54
N SER A 51 -13.26 1.65 -1.19
CA SER A 51 -12.86 1.43 0.20
C SER A 51 -12.30 2.69 0.85
N LEU A 52 -11.55 3.52 0.11
CA LEU A 52 -11.06 4.81 0.60
C LEU A 52 -12.18 5.83 0.75
N ARG A 53 -13.15 5.89 -0.18
CA ARG A 53 -14.31 6.79 -0.09
C ARG A 53 -15.23 6.47 1.07
N MET A 54 -15.33 5.19 1.45
CA MET A 54 -16.13 4.72 2.58
C MET A 54 -15.39 4.81 3.92
N SER A 55 -14.09 5.08 3.90
CA SER A 55 -13.26 5.23 5.11
C SER A 55 -13.59 6.52 5.84
N ARG A 56 -13.52 6.48 7.17
CA ARG A 56 -13.75 7.65 8.04
C ARG A 56 -12.50 8.49 8.25
N VAL A 57 -11.32 7.94 7.98
CA VAL A 57 -10.04 8.65 8.14
C VAL A 57 -9.56 9.32 6.85
N VAL A 58 -10.16 9.00 5.71
CA VAL A 58 -9.79 9.58 4.40
C VAL A 58 -10.75 10.70 4.03
N ASN A 59 -10.22 11.87 3.71
CA ASN A 59 -11.04 13.02 3.29
C ASN A 59 -10.81 13.44 1.84
N LYS A 60 -9.65 13.11 1.28
CA LYS A 60 -9.28 13.38 -0.11
C LYS A 60 -8.59 12.17 -0.68
N ILE A 61 -8.78 11.96 -1.98
CA ILE A 61 -8.14 10.87 -2.71
C ILE A 61 -7.39 11.46 -3.90
N ALA A 62 -6.09 11.18 -3.95
CA ALA A 62 -5.24 11.40 -5.10
C ALA A 62 -4.90 10.05 -5.73
N LEU A 63 -4.97 9.98 -7.05
CA LEU A 63 -4.72 8.78 -7.83
C LEU A 63 -3.58 9.09 -8.82
N SER A 64 -2.49 8.33 -8.76
CA SER A 64 -1.38 8.44 -9.72
C SER A 64 -1.33 7.20 -10.59
N GLY A 65 -1.73 7.36 -11.84
CA GLY A 65 -2.03 6.26 -12.75
C GLY A 65 -3.49 5.76 -12.65
N PRO A 66 -3.93 4.81 -13.48
CA PRO A 66 -3.26 4.38 -14.70
C PRO A 66 -3.18 5.53 -15.71
N GLU A 67 -2.60 5.28 -16.89
CA GLU A 67 -2.51 6.27 -17.97
C GLU A 67 -3.89 6.88 -18.28
N GLY A 68 -3.95 8.15 -18.71
CA GLY A 68 -5.24 8.83 -18.95
C GLY A 68 -6.14 8.10 -19.95
N SER A 69 -5.55 7.37 -20.90
CA SER A 69 -6.29 6.53 -21.86
C SER A 69 -7.01 5.35 -21.22
N GLU A 70 -6.53 4.83 -20.09
CA GLU A 70 -7.18 3.77 -19.33
C GLU A 70 -8.26 4.33 -18.41
N VAL A 71 -8.02 5.50 -17.80
CA VAL A 71 -9.03 6.24 -17.02
C VAL A 71 -10.26 6.54 -17.88
N ALA A 72 -10.06 6.99 -19.13
CA ALA A 72 -11.14 7.32 -20.04
C ALA A 72 -11.98 6.11 -20.49
N LYS A 73 -11.50 4.87 -20.31
CA LYS A 73 -12.24 3.64 -20.67
C LYS A 73 -13.23 3.20 -19.60
N ASP A 74 -13.06 3.62 -18.35
CA ASP A 74 -14.02 3.37 -17.27
C ASP A 74 -14.81 4.63 -16.97
N GLU A 75 -16.10 4.60 -17.31
CA GLU A 75 -17.00 5.75 -17.19
C GLU A 75 -17.10 6.28 -15.76
N GLN A 76 -17.17 5.39 -14.77
CA GLN A 76 -17.31 5.79 -13.36
C GLN A 76 -16.04 6.48 -12.85
N LEU A 77 -14.86 5.95 -13.20
CA LEU A 77 -13.58 6.52 -12.83
C LEU A 77 -13.38 7.89 -13.51
N ALA A 78 -13.70 7.99 -14.80
CA ALA A 78 -13.67 9.26 -15.53
C ALA A 78 -14.59 10.31 -14.90
N GLN A 79 -15.79 9.92 -14.46
CA GLN A 79 -16.72 10.81 -13.75
C GLN A 79 -16.13 11.29 -12.41
N TRP A 80 -15.55 10.42 -11.60
CA TRP A 80 -14.93 10.82 -10.33
C TRP A 80 -13.77 11.80 -10.53
N VAL A 81 -12.97 11.62 -11.57
CA VAL A 81 -11.88 12.53 -11.92
C VAL A 81 -12.43 13.87 -12.42
N ALA A 82 -13.42 13.86 -13.32
CA ALA A 82 -14.03 15.08 -13.87
C ALA A 82 -14.77 15.90 -12.79
N ALA A 83 -15.38 15.24 -11.82
CA ALA A 83 -16.04 15.87 -10.69
C ALA A 83 -15.06 16.39 -9.60
N GLY A 84 -13.76 16.08 -9.72
CA GLY A 84 -12.75 16.43 -8.71
C GLY A 84 -12.84 15.62 -7.43
N GLU A 85 -13.62 14.54 -7.42
CA GLU A 85 -13.72 13.60 -6.27
C GLU A 85 -12.46 12.75 -6.13
N VAL A 86 -11.74 12.53 -7.23
CA VAL A 86 -10.42 11.89 -7.27
C VAL A 86 -9.46 12.79 -8.02
N ILE A 87 -8.41 13.27 -7.34
CA ILE A 87 -7.37 14.10 -7.94
C ILE A 87 -6.42 13.19 -8.71
N TRP A 88 -6.56 13.14 -10.03
CA TRP A 88 -5.75 12.26 -10.87
C TRP A 88 -4.48 12.94 -11.40
N SER A 89 -3.41 12.16 -11.53
CA SER A 89 -2.21 12.50 -12.29
C SER A 89 -1.68 11.28 -13.05
N GLU A 90 -0.96 11.53 -14.15
CA GLU A 90 -0.27 10.48 -14.90
C GLU A 90 0.71 9.69 -14.00
N PRO A 91 0.93 8.39 -14.26
CA PRO A 91 1.88 7.62 -13.49
C PRO A 91 3.31 8.08 -13.78
N GLY A 92 4.14 8.16 -12.73
CA GLY A 92 5.57 8.35 -12.88
C GLY A 92 6.27 7.09 -13.39
N ILE A 93 7.56 7.21 -13.72
CA ILE A 93 8.41 6.10 -14.23
C ILE A 93 8.52 4.95 -13.22
N SER A 94 8.27 5.20 -11.94
CA SER A 94 8.22 4.18 -10.90
C SER A 94 7.18 4.50 -9.82
N PRO A 95 6.74 3.52 -9.01
CA PRO A 95 5.86 3.76 -7.87
C PRO A 95 6.38 4.82 -6.90
N SER A 96 7.67 4.79 -6.54
CA SER A 96 8.24 5.79 -5.65
C SER A 96 8.34 7.19 -6.27
N THR A 97 8.47 7.28 -7.59
CA THR A 97 8.44 8.57 -8.31
C THR A 97 7.03 9.14 -8.32
N SER A 98 6.04 8.29 -8.58
CA SER A 98 4.61 8.62 -8.53
C SER A 98 4.19 9.11 -7.14
N ALA A 99 4.56 8.35 -6.09
CA ALA A 99 4.30 8.74 -4.71
C ALA A 99 4.95 10.08 -4.35
N TYR A 100 6.21 10.29 -4.75
CA TYR A 100 6.90 11.55 -4.50
C TYR A 100 6.22 12.74 -5.19
N GLN A 101 5.83 12.60 -6.45
CA GLN A 101 5.13 13.65 -7.20
C GLN A 101 3.77 13.97 -6.57
N ALA A 102 2.97 12.93 -6.28
CA ALA A 102 1.68 13.10 -5.64
C ALA A 102 1.79 13.78 -4.26
N MET A 103 2.76 13.40 -3.42
CA MET A 103 2.97 14.04 -2.12
C MET A 103 3.43 15.50 -2.22
N GLN A 104 4.15 15.90 -3.27
CA GLN A 104 4.55 17.30 -3.47
C GLN A 104 3.40 18.19 -3.91
N ALA A 105 2.33 17.62 -4.47
CA ALA A 105 1.13 18.37 -4.85
C ALA A 105 0.21 18.67 -3.67
N LEU A 106 0.46 18.04 -2.51
CA LEU A 106 -0.32 18.22 -1.29
C LEU A 106 0.25 19.32 -0.39
N GLY A 107 -0.59 19.87 0.49
CA GLY A 107 -0.16 20.83 1.49
C GLY A 107 0.91 20.26 2.43
N PRO A 108 1.84 21.10 2.93
CA PRO A 108 2.95 20.64 3.76
C PRO A 108 2.54 20.03 5.09
N GLU A 109 1.34 20.28 5.59
CA GLU A 109 0.86 19.71 6.86
C GLU A 109 -0.11 18.55 6.65
N GLU A 110 -0.39 18.15 5.39
CA GLU A 110 -1.34 17.06 5.12
C GLU A 110 -0.71 15.70 5.46
N ALA A 111 -1.35 14.97 6.38
CA ALA A 111 -1.05 13.57 6.64
C ALA A 111 -1.46 12.73 5.42
N VAL A 112 -0.61 11.78 5.03
CA VAL A 112 -0.79 10.99 3.81
C VAL A 112 -0.91 9.53 4.13
N LEU A 113 -1.95 8.87 3.61
CA LEU A 113 -2.04 7.42 3.52
C LEU A 113 -1.69 7.02 2.09
N LEU A 114 -0.71 6.16 1.89
CA LEU A 114 -0.29 5.68 0.58
C LEU A 114 -0.64 4.20 0.45
N THR A 115 -1.27 3.85 -0.66
CA THR A 115 -1.55 2.46 -1.05
C THR A 115 -1.42 2.24 -2.56
N THR A 116 -1.68 1.02 -3.02
CA THR A 116 -1.57 0.60 -4.42
C THR A 116 -2.91 0.12 -4.97
N ALA A 117 -3.11 0.22 -6.28
CA ALA A 117 -4.37 -0.16 -6.93
C ALA A 117 -4.56 -1.67 -7.09
N ASP A 118 -3.52 -2.47 -6.87
CA ASP A 118 -3.54 -3.93 -6.94
C ASP A 118 -3.91 -4.58 -5.60
N HIS A 119 -4.60 -3.85 -4.73
CA HIS A 119 -5.05 -4.28 -3.39
C HIS A 119 -6.58 -4.51 -3.35
N PRO A 120 -7.15 -5.45 -4.14
CA PRO A 120 -8.59 -5.52 -4.38
C PRO A 120 -9.43 -5.96 -3.18
N LEU A 121 -8.79 -6.53 -2.14
CA LEU A 121 -9.44 -6.94 -0.90
C LEU A 121 -9.33 -5.89 0.22
N LEU A 122 -8.80 -4.71 -0.08
CA LEU A 122 -8.81 -3.58 0.85
C LEU A 122 -10.25 -3.18 1.19
N THR A 123 -10.54 -2.96 2.46
CA THR A 123 -11.85 -2.51 2.95
C THR A 123 -11.71 -1.20 3.72
N ALA A 124 -12.81 -0.45 3.84
CA ALA A 124 -12.85 0.77 4.67
C ALA A 124 -12.44 0.51 6.13
N GLU A 125 -12.78 -0.66 6.68
CA GLU A 125 -12.39 -1.07 8.03
C GLU A 125 -10.86 -1.22 8.17
N ILE A 126 -10.19 -1.82 7.18
CA ILE A 126 -8.73 -1.96 7.18
C ILE A 126 -8.07 -0.57 7.10
N VAL A 127 -8.58 0.29 6.21
CA VAL A 127 -8.09 1.68 6.06
C VAL A 127 -8.27 2.44 7.37
N ASP A 128 -9.44 2.34 7.99
CA ASP A 128 -9.73 2.97 9.28
C ASP A 128 -8.84 2.41 10.38
N ALA A 129 -8.65 1.09 10.48
CA ALA A 129 -7.79 0.50 11.50
C ALA A 129 -6.34 1.00 11.36
N PHE A 130 -5.81 0.99 10.14
CA PHE A 130 -4.45 1.43 9.85
C PHE A 130 -4.28 2.94 10.10
N GLY A 131 -5.14 3.77 9.52
CA GLY A 131 -5.04 5.22 9.61
C GLY A 131 -5.26 5.71 11.03
N ARG A 132 -6.25 5.14 11.76
CA ARG A 132 -6.50 5.51 13.16
C ARG A 132 -5.31 5.24 14.06
N GLN A 133 -4.68 4.06 13.94
CA GLN A 133 -3.48 3.75 14.72
C GLN A 133 -2.31 4.68 14.33
N SER A 134 -2.13 4.91 13.03
CA SER A 134 -1.04 5.76 12.52
C SER A 134 -1.15 7.21 12.99
N LEU A 135 -2.37 7.74 13.08
CA LEU A 135 -2.64 9.10 13.56
C LEU A 135 -2.57 9.24 15.09
N ALA A 136 -2.84 8.15 15.82
CA ALA A 136 -2.77 8.14 17.28
C ALA A 136 -1.34 7.97 17.80
N ASP A 137 -0.47 7.35 17.01
CA ASP A 137 0.92 7.12 17.35
C ASP A 137 1.77 8.38 17.14
N ASP A 138 2.72 8.64 18.04
CA ASP A 138 3.68 9.74 17.91
C ASP A 138 4.81 9.39 16.93
N VAL A 139 4.45 9.27 15.64
CA VAL A 139 5.34 8.78 14.57
C VAL A 139 5.36 9.72 13.37
N ASP A 140 6.43 9.65 12.58
CA ASP A 140 6.54 10.35 11.30
C ASP A 140 6.09 9.46 10.14
N VAL A 141 6.38 8.16 10.23
CA VAL A 141 6.04 7.16 9.22
C VAL A 141 5.51 5.88 9.88
N ALA A 142 4.37 5.38 9.41
CA ALA A 142 3.86 4.06 9.78
C ALA A 142 3.82 3.12 8.59
N VAL A 143 4.07 1.83 8.81
CA VAL A 143 3.99 0.77 7.80
C VAL A 143 3.02 -0.32 8.23
N GLY A 144 2.08 -0.68 7.35
CA GLY A 144 1.09 -1.73 7.62
C GLY A 144 1.68 -3.11 7.39
N LEU A 145 1.57 -3.97 8.40
CA LEU A 145 1.99 -5.37 8.35
C LEU A 145 0.86 -6.27 8.85
N ALA A 146 0.75 -7.48 8.32
CA ALA A 146 -0.14 -8.52 8.85
C ALA A 146 0.67 -9.74 9.29
N PRO A 147 0.29 -10.43 10.38
CA PRO A 147 0.92 -11.69 10.75
C PRO A 147 0.84 -12.72 9.60
N HIS A 148 1.96 -13.34 9.24
CA HIS A 148 2.00 -14.30 8.14
C HIS A 148 1.13 -15.53 8.41
N ALA A 149 1.05 -15.98 9.67
CA ALA A 149 0.19 -17.09 10.07
C ALA A 149 -1.29 -16.81 9.77
N LEU A 150 -1.76 -15.59 10.06
CA LEU A 150 -3.12 -15.13 9.75
C LEU A 150 -3.39 -15.13 8.24
N VAL A 151 -2.41 -14.71 7.43
CA VAL A 151 -2.51 -14.72 5.97
C VAL A 151 -2.60 -16.14 5.43
N LEU A 152 -1.77 -17.07 5.92
CA LEU A 152 -1.79 -18.46 5.49
C LEU A 152 -3.07 -19.20 5.88
N GLU A 153 -3.63 -18.88 7.05
CA GLU A 153 -4.89 -19.47 7.52
C GLU A 153 -6.06 -19.04 6.64
N ALA A 154 -6.18 -17.74 6.34
CA ALA A 154 -7.25 -17.21 5.50
C ALA A 154 -7.09 -17.58 4.02
N TYR A 155 -5.83 -17.69 3.54
CA TYR A 155 -5.51 -17.93 2.13
C TYR A 155 -4.49 -19.07 1.96
N PRO A 156 -4.90 -20.32 2.16
CA PRO A 156 -4.01 -21.47 2.01
C PRO A 156 -3.41 -21.53 0.60
N GLY A 157 -2.08 -21.64 0.53
CA GLY A 157 -1.35 -21.77 -0.74
C GLY A 157 -0.91 -20.44 -1.38
N ILE A 158 -1.24 -19.29 -0.79
CA ILE A 158 -0.75 -18.00 -1.28
C ILE A 158 0.78 -17.90 -1.15
N LYS A 159 1.43 -17.35 -2.17
CA LYS A 159 2.89 -17.14 -2.19
C LYS A 159 3.20 -15.67 -1.93
N LYS A 160 3.30 -15.29 -0.65
CA LYS A 160 3.70 -13.94 -0.24
C LYS A 160 5.17 -13.85 0.10
N THR A 161 5.72 -12.65 -0.07
CA THR A 161 7.02 -12.31 0.53
C THR A 161 6.83 -12.24 2.05
N VAL A 162 7.60 -13.05 2.77
CA VAL A 162 7.57 -13.12 4.25
C VAL A 162 8.78 -12.39 4.81
N LEU A 163 8.52 -11.40 5.66
CA LEU A 163 9.53 -10.74 6.48
C LEU A 163 9.70 -11.56 7.76
N ARG A 164 10.87 -12.15 7.94
CA ARG A 164 11.14 -13.10 9.03
C ARG A 164 11.94 -12.43 10.13
N PHE A 165 11.30 -12.15 11.26
CA PHE A 165 11.94 -11.55 12.43
C PHE A 165 11.92 -12.52 13.62
N SER A 166 12.75 -12.27 14.62
CA SER A 166 12.82 -13.13 15.81
C SER A 166 11.54 -13.09 16.65
N ASP A 167 10.74 -12.04 16.50
CA ASP A 167 9.48 -11.79 17.20
C ASP A 167 8.23 -12.08 16.34
N GLY A 168 8.41 -12.60 15.12
CA GLY A 168 7.32 -13.04 14.26
C GLY A 168 7.60 -12.95 12.77
N ASP A 169 6.75 -13.61 12.01
CA ASP A 169 6.72 -13.54 10.55
C ASP A 169 5.59 -12.63 10.10
N PHE A 170 5.89 -11.70 9.19
CA PHE A 170 4.94 -10.70 8.73
C PHE A 170 4.90 -10.57 7.21
N CYS A 171 3.75 -10.15 6.70
CA CYS A 171 3.56 -9.77 5.30
C CYS A 171 3.28 -8.26 5.21
N GLY A 172 3.84 -7.62 4.18
CA GLY A 172 3.54 -6.23 3.88
C GLY A 172 2.09 -6.05 3.40
N CYS A 173 1.45 -4.95 3.82
CA CYS A 173 0.06 -4.66 3.49
C CYS A 173 -0.13 -3.57 2.41
N ASN A 174 0.94 -3.15 1.73
CA ASN A 174 0.91 -2.00 0.80
C ASN A 174 0.18 -0.77 1.38
N LEU A 175 0.32 -0.55 2.69
CA LEU A 175 -0.25 0.57 3.43
C LEU A 175 0.88 1.29 4.15
N PHE A 176 1.02 2.58 3.86
CA PHE A 176 2.03 3.44 4.47
C PHE A 176 1.38 4.75 4.90
N ALA A 177 1.72 5.25 6.08
CA ALA A 177 1.28 6.55 6.56
C ALA A 177 2.47 7.48 6.70
N PHE A 178 2.33 8.73 6.26
CA PHE A 178 3.32 9.79 6.44
C PHE A 178 2.60 10.92 7.18
N ILE A 179 2.83 11.00 8.49
CA ILE A 179 2.05 11.84 9.40
C ILE A 179 2.57 13.27 9.41
N THR A 180 3.89 13.42 9.43
CA THR A 180 4.56 14.72 9.55
C THR A 180 5.16 15.20 8.22
N PRO A 181 5.42 16.50 8.06
CA PRO A 181 6.18 17.02 6.92
C PRO A 181 7.55 16.32 6.77
N GLU A 182 8.19 16.02 7.90
CA GLU A 182 9.43 15.24 8.02
C GLU A 182 9.25 13.85 7.44
N GLY A 183 8.17 13.16 7.83
CA GLY A 183 7.81 11.83 7.37
C GLY A 183 7.70 11.77 5.85
N ARG A 184 7.07 12.76 5.20
CA ARG A 184 6.96 12.80 3.73
C ARG A 184 8.32 12.90 3.02
N ARG A 185 9.39 13.33 3.69
CA ARG A 185 10.76 13.24 3.12
C ARG A 185 11.22 11.79 2.94
N ALA A 186 10.64 10.83 3.66
CA ALA A 186 10.90 9.41 3.45
C ALA A 186 10.52 8.95 2.04
N ALA A 187 9.56 9.61 1.36
CA ALA A 187 9.26 9.30 -0.04
C ALA A 187 10.44 9.61 -0.98
N ARG A 188 11.21 10.68 -0.72
CA ARG A 188 12.48 10.94 -1.45
C ARG A 188 13.49 9.84 -1.20
N PHE A 189 13.57 9.40 0.04
CA PHE A 189 14.49 8.34 0.42
C PHE A 189 14.10 7.00 -0.22
N TRP A 190 12.81 6.66 -0.21
CA TRP A 190 12.27 5.50 -0.89
C TRP A 190 12.54 5.54 -2.39
N ARG A 191 12.37 6.71 -3.04
CA ARG A 191 12.70 6.89 -4.46
C ARG A 191 14.16 6.58 -4.76
N ARG A 192 15.07 7.05 -3.90
CA ARG A 192 16.50 6.75 -4.02
C ARG A 192 16.80 5.26 -3.82
N ILE A 193 16.17 4.60 -2.85
CA ILE A 193 16.36 3.16 -2.62
C ILE A 193 15.80 2.34 -3.79
N GLU A 194 14.61 2.65 -4.30
CA GLU A 194 13.98 1.85 -5.36
C GLU A 194 14.85 1.82 -6.62
N GLN A 195 15.44 2.97 -6.99
CA GLN A 195 16.39 3.07 -8.11
C GLN A 195 17.63 2.18 -7.89
N GLU A 196 18.05 2.03 -6.64
CA GLU A 196 19.23 1.28 -6.23
C GLU A 196 18.91 -0.12 -5.68
N ARG A 197 17.65 -0.59 -5.80
CA ARG A 197 17.17 -1.82 -5.15
C ARG A 197 17.91 -3.09 -5.56
N LYS A 198 18.61 -3.05 -6.70
CA LYS A 198 19.45 -4.13 -7.22
C LYS A 198 20.83 -4.19 -6.55
N LYS A 199 21.19 -3.23 -5.70
CA LYS A 199 22.49 -3.13 -5.02
C LYS A 199 22.37 -3.52 -3.53
N PRO A 200 22.84 -4.71 -3.13
CA PRO A 200 22.73 -5.19 -1.73
C PRO A 200 23.38 -4.24 -0.71
N LEU A 201 24.41 -3.50 -1.13
CA LEU A 201 25.14 -2.54 -0.30
C LEU A 201 24.25 -1.39 0.22
N VAL A 202 23.14 -1.06 -0.45
CA VAL A 202 22.22 -0.02 0.00
C VAL A 202 21.44 -0.45 1.24
N VAL A 203 20.93 -1.69 1.24
CA VAL A 203 20.23 -2.27 2.40
C VAL A 203 21.18 -2.39 3.59
N ILE A 204 22.42 -2.80 3.33
CA ILE A 204 23.48 -2.87 4.33
C ILE A 204 23.84 -1.47 4.88
N GLY A 205 23.94 -0.46 4.03
CA GLY A 205 24.20 0.91 4.45
C GLY A 205 23.10 1.46 5.38
N LEU A 206 21.86 1.02 5.16
CA LEU A 206 20.71 1.38 5.97
C LEU A 206 20.69 0.68 7.32
N LEU A 207 20.68 -0.64 7.32
CA LEU A 207 20.50 -1.42 8.54
C LEU A 207 21.81 -1.63 9.30
N GLY A 208 22.94 -1.55 8.60
CA GLY A 208 24.25 -1.97 9.06
C GLY A 208 24.48 -3.47 8.85
N TRP A 209 25.73 -3.85 8.58
CA TRP A 209 26.15 -5.25 8.36
C TRP A 209 25.66 -6.20 9.45
N TRP A 210 25.80 -5.82 10.73
CA TRP A 210 25.37 -6.65 11.85
C TRP A 210 23.86 -6.92 11.89
N ALA A 211 23.03 -5.95 11.49
CA ALA A 211 21.59 -6.14 11.45
C ALA A 211 21.18 -7.08 10.31
N VAL A 212 21.83 -6.96 9.15
CA VAL A 212 21.59 -7.87 8.02
C VAL A 212 21.96 -9.32 8.37
N ILE A 213 23.10 -9.51 9.06
CA ILE A 213 23.51 -10.84 9.55
C ILE A 213 22.49 -11.37 10.56
N ARG A 214 22.10 -10.57 11.57
CA ARG A 214 21.08 -10.98 12.55
C ARG A 214 19.74 -11.31 11.88
N TYR A 215 19.29 -10.52 10.90
CA TYR A 215 18.07 -10.81 10.14
C TYR A 215 18.18 -12.14 9.40
N ARG A 216 19.32 -12.40 8.74
CA ARG A 216 19.52 -13.66 8.01
C ARG A 216 19.55 -14.88 8.94
N LEU A 217 20.03 -14.71 10.17
CA LEU A 217 20.04 -15.73 11.22
C LEU A 217 18.71 -15.83 11.99
N GLY A 218 17.70 -15.01 11.68
CA GLY A 218 16.41 -14.99 12.39
C GLY A 218 16.50 -14.42 13.82
N LEU A 219 17.54 -13.63 14.11
CA LEU A 219 17.83 -13.06 15.42
C LEU A 219 17.48 -11.58 15.54
N LEU A 220 17.03 -10.92 14.47
CA LEU A 220 16.65 -9.50 14.49
C LEU A 220 15.14 -9.38 14.71
N SER A 221 14.71 -8.60 15.69
CA SER A 221 13.27 -8.32 15.87
C SER A 221 12.80 -7.21 14.92
N LEU A 222 11.49 -7.17 14.64
CA LEU A 222 10.89 -6.10 13.85
C LEU A 222 11.14 -4.73 14.50
N GLU A 223 11.00 -4.66 15.83
CA GLU A 223 11.26 -3.44 16.60
C GLU A 223 12.72 -2.97 16.47
N GLU A 224 13.69 -3.88 16.61
CA GLU A 224 15.11 -3.55 16.43
C GLU A 224 15.41 -3.06 15.01
N ALA A 225 14.79 -3.68 14.00
CA ALA A 225 14.94 -3.28 12.59
C ALA A 225 14.40 -1.86 12.37
N LEU A 226 13.20 -1.57 12.87
CA LEU A 226 12.57 -0.25 12.76
C LEU A 226 13.32 0.81 13.56
N ALA A 227 13.82 0.50 14.76
CA ALA A 227 14.63 1.42 15.56
C ALA A 227 15.93 1.81 14.83
N LYS A 228 16.59 0.85 14.17
CA LYS A 228 17.78 1.12 13.35
C LYS A 228 17.47 1.99 12.14
N LEU A 229 16.38 1.70 11.41
CA LEU A 229 15.93 2.52 10.29
C LEU A 229 15.57 3.94 10.76
N SER A 230 14.83 4.04 11.86
CA SER A 230 14.43 5.32 12.48
C SER A 230 15.63 6.20 12.79
N LYS A 231 16.64 5.64 13.48
CA LYS A 231 17.89 6.35 13.81
C LYS A 231 18.67 6.79 12.57
N ARG A 232 18.66 5.97 11.51
CA ARG A 232 19.40 6.23 10.27
C ARG A 232 18.75 7.29 9.40
N LEU A 233 17.42 7.34 9.39
CA LEU A 233 16.65 8.31 8.61
C LEU A 233 16.33 9.57 9.40
N GLY A 234 16.53 9.57 10.72
CA GLY A 234 16.13 10.67 11.58
C GLY A 234 14.61 10.84 11.62
N LEU A 235 13.87 9.73 11.55
CA LEU A 235 12.41 9.68 11.51
C LEU A 235 11.93 8.68 12.55
N ARG A 236 10.78 8.94 13.18
CA ARG A 236 10.10 7.99 14.06
C ARG A 236 9.27 7.06 13.18
N MET A 237 9.73 5.82 13.04
CA MET A 237 9.05 4.81 12.23
C MET A 237 8.44 3.72 13.11
N ARG A 238 7.22 3.29 12.78
CA ARG A 238 6.56 2.16 13.47
C ARG A 238 5.85 1.25 12.48
N ALA A 239 5.69 -0.02 12.86
CA ALA A 239 4.77 -0.93 12.19
C ALA A 239 3.41 -0.91 12.88
N VAL A 240 2.34 -0.86 12.08
CA VAL A 240 0.97 -1.12 12.53
C VAL A 240 0.65 -2.55 12.16
N ILE A 241 0.51 -3.42 13.16
CA ILE A 241 0.15 -4.83 12.96
C ILE A 241 -1.36 -4.93 12.81
N LEU A 242 -1.81 -5.23 11.59
CA LEU A 242 -3.21 -5.32 11.21
C LEU A 242 -3.71 -6.76 11.42
N PRO A 243 -4.82 -6.95 12.16
CA PRO A 243 -5.44 -8.26 12.36
C PRO A 243 -6.32 -8.67 11.18
N TYR A 244 -5.92 -8.33 9.94
CA TYR A 244 -6.70 -8.58 8.73
C TYR A 244 -5.81 -9.26 7.68
N ALA A 245 -6.11 -10.51 7.34
CA ALA A 245 -5.39 -11.22 6.28
C ALA A 245 -5.50 -10.49 4.93
N ASN A 246 -6.70 -10.00 4.62
CA ASN A 246 -7.04 -9.27 3.39
C ASN A 246 -6.14 -8.04 3.17
N ALA A 247 -5.63 -7.42 4.26
CA ALA A 247 -4.73 -6.28 4.17
C ALA A 247 -3.39 -6.65 3.51
N ALA A 248 -2.99 -7.92 3.51
CA ALA A 248 -1.76 -8.37 2.87
C ALA A 248 -1.95 -8.90 1.44
N ILE A 249 -3.17 -8.92 0.89
CA ILE A 249 -3.45 -9.56 -0.40
C ILE A 249 -3.41 -8.53 -1.53
N ASP A 250 -2.34 -8.61 -2.32
CA ASP A 250 -2.19 -7.94 -3.62
C ASP A 250 -2.30 -8.97 -4.75
N VAL A 251 -2.67 -8.51 -5.94
CA VAL A 251 -2.75 -9.35 -7.14
C VAL A 251 -1.52 -9.11 -7.99
N ASP A 252 -0.51 -9.96 -7.93
CA ASP A 252 0.69 -9.87 -8.78
C ASP A 252 0.76 -10.98 -9.84
N SER A 253 -0.02 -12.05 -9.67
CA SER A 253 -0.02 -13.22 -10.55
C SER A 253 -1.44 -13.72 -10.85
N ILE A 254 -1.56 -14.57 -11.88
CA ILE A 254 -2.84 -15.20 -12.24
C ILE A 254 -3.37 -16.04 -11.06
N ALA A 255 -2.47 -16.68 -10.30
CA ALA A 255 -2.84 -17.44 -9.12
C ALA A 255 -3.47 -16.55 -8.05
N ASP A 256 -2.91 -15.36 -7.82
CA ASP A 256 -3.47 -14.38 -6.87
C ASP A 256 -4.85 -13.89 -7.35
N LEU A 257 -4.99 -13.61 -8.66
CA LEU A 257 -6.26 -13.19 -9.25
C LEU A 257 -7.36 -14.24 -9.04
N MET A 258 -7.05 -15.51 -9.28
CA MET A 258 -8.00 -16.61 -9.08
C MET A 258 -8.38 -16.79 -7.61
N LEU A 259 -7.40 -16.67 -6.71
CA LEU A 259 -7.61 -16.75 -5.26
C LEU A 259 -8.50 -15.61 -4.77
N VAL A 260 -8.27 -14.37 -5.23
CA VAL A 260 -9.10 -13.21 -4.89
C VAL A 260 -10.53 -13.39 -5.38
N LYS A 261 -10.73 -13.83 -6.63
CA LYS A 261 -12.07 -14.12 -7.17
C LYS A 261 -12.80 -15.20 -6.35
N GLY A 262 -12.10 -16.28 -6.00
CA GLY A 262 -12.66 -17.33 -5.15
C GLY A 262 -13.06 -16.83 -3.76
N ALA A 263 -12.22 -15.99 -3.14
CA ALA A 263 -12.51 -15.42 -1.83
C ALA A 263 -13.73 -14.48 -1.84
N LEU A 264 -13.88 -13.67 -2.88
CA LEU A 264 -15.02 -12.77 -3.04
C LEU A 264 -16.32 -13.53 -3.32
N ALA A 265 -16.28 -14.58 -4.16
CA ALA A 265 -17.43 -15.43 -4.41
C ALA A 265 -17.93 -16.08 -3.12
N LYS A 266 -17.02 -16.65 -2.31
CA LYS A 266 -17.36 -17.24 -1.02
C LYS A 266 -17.99 -16.21 -0.05
N ALA A 267 -17.43 -15.01 0.02
CA ALA A 267 -17.99 -13.95 0.87
C ALA A 267 -19.37 -13.49 0.39
N ALA A 268 -19.64 -13.50 -0.92
CA ALA A 268 -20.96 -13.17 -1.46
C ALA A 268 -22.01 -14.24 -1.09
N GLU A 269 -21.64 -15.53 -1.12
CA GLU A 269 -22.51 -16.64 -0.71
C GLU A 269 -22.85 -16.60 0.79
N GLU A 270 -21.90 -16.24 1.65
CA GLU A 270 -22.11 -16.14 3.11
C GLU A 270 -23.01 -14.96 3.51
N ASN A 271 -23.15 -13.94 2.66
CA ASN A 271 -23.96 -12.74 2.91
C ASN A 271 -25.33 -12.75 2.20
N ALA A 272 -25.64 -13.82 1.44
CA ALA A 272 -26.90 -13.99 0.71
C ALA A 272 -27.93 -14.76 1.55
#